data_AF-A0A970KMM2-F1
#
_entry.id   AF-A0A970KMM2-F1
#
_cell.length_a   1.000
_cell.length_b   1.000
_cell.length_c   1.000
_cell.angle_alpha   90.00
_cell.angle_beta   90.00
_cell.angle_gamma   90.00
#
_symmetry.space_group_name_H-M   'P 1'
#
loop_
_entity.id
_entity.type
_entity.pdbx_description
1 polymer ?
#
loop_
_entity_poly.entity_id
_entity_poly.type
_entity_poly.pdbx_seq_one_letter_code
_entity_poly.pdbx_strand_id
1 'polypeptide(L)'
;MAKSKTKFFCNECGYESAGWLGRCPGCAQWNTFVEEKITKEVSGALNTGIRNTPVAVPINEVSIDDENRLSTSIDELDRVIGGGVVKGSMILIAGDPGVGKSTLMLMLSGNIAKSHRVLYVSGEESVRQIKMRAKRLNVDASELYLVSETNINSITRLVEEIQPSYLVVD
;
A
#
# COMPACT_ATOMS: atom_id res chain seq x y z
N MET A 1 16.04 -2.43 33.73
CA MET A 1 15.39 -3.76 33.83
C MET A 1 13.88 -3.54 33.94
N ALA A 2 13.13 -3.81 32.89
CA ALA A 2 11.69 -3.54 32.83
C ALA A 2 10.93 -4.57 33.68
N LYS A 3 10.17 -4.11 34.69
CA LYS A 3 9.31 -4.98 35.51
C LYS A 3 8.17 -5.49 34.64
N SER A 4 8.06 -6.81 34.47
CA SER A 4 6.89 -7.44 33.85
C SER A 4 5.64 -7.09 34.67
N LYS A 5 4.63 -6.49 34.02
CA LYS A 5 3.33 -6.29 34.63
C LYS A 5 2.58 -7.61 34.57
N THR A 6 2.43 -8.26 35.71
CA THR A 6 1.59 -9.45 35.88
C THR A 6 0.13 -9.03 35.95
N LYS A 7 -0.76 -9.72 35.22
CA LYS A 7 -2.21 -9.52 35.30
C LYS A 7 -2.86 -10.85 35.67
N PHE A 8 -3.87 -10.81 36.53
CA PHE A 8 -4.63 -11.98 36.95
C PHE A 8 -6.00 -11.93 36.29
N PHE A 9 -6.49 -13.06 35.79
CA PHE A 9 -7.85 -13.14 35.26
C PHE A 9 -8.58 -14.36 35.79
N CYS A 10 -9.89 -14.26 35.95
CA CYS A 10 -10.74 -15.38 36.33
C CYS A 10 -10.97 -16.30 35.13
N ASN A 11 -10.55 -17.56 35.20
CA ASN A 11 -10.73 -18.55 34.13
C ASN A 11 -12.21 -18.86 33.84
N GLU A 12 -13.12 -18.58 34.78
CA GLU A 12 -14.54 -18.91 34.65
C GLU A 12 -15.35 -17.80 33.96
N CYS A 13 -14.98 -16.53 34.15
CA CYS A 13 -15.79 -15.39 33.70
C CYS A 13 -14.99 -14.26 33.05
N GLY A 14 -13.68 -14.39 32.93
CA GLY A 14 -12.81 -13.39 32.31
C GLY A 14 -12.59 -12.11 33.11
N TYR A 15 -13.01 -12.04 34.38
CA TYR A 15 -12.80 -10.86 35.21
C TYR A 15 -11.30 -10.65 35.48
N GLU A 16 -10.80 -9.44 35.23
CA GLU A 16 -9.38 -9.11 35.35
C GLU A 16 -9.07 -8.32 36.64
N SER A 17 -7.97 -8.66 37.31
CA SER A 17 -7.46 -7.93 38.47
C SER A 17 -5.95 -7.73 38.40
N ALA A 18 -5.47 -6.65 39.03
CA ALA A 18 -4.04 -6.34 39.13
C ALA A 18 -3.31 -7.16 40.23
N GLY A 19 -4.05 -7.98 40.99
CA GLY A 19 -3.53 -8.82 42.07
C GLY A 19 -4.45 -10.02 42.33
N TRP A 20 -3.93 -11.06 42.99
CA TRP A 20 -4.70 -12.26 43.31
C TRP A 20 -5.84 -11.96 44.29
N LEU A 21 -7.05 -12.36 43.92
CA LEU A 21 -8.22 -12.29 44.79
C LEU A 21 -8.72 -13.71 45.03
N GLY A 22 -8.85 -14.12 46.29
CA GLY A 22 -9.30 -15.48 46.62
C GLY A 22 -10.70 -15.82 46.09
N ARG A 23 -11.56 -14.80 45.93
CA ARG A 23 -12.92 -14.88 45.37
C ARG A 23 -13.08 -13.91 44.21
N CYS A 24 -13.60 -14.39 43.08
CA CYS A 24 -13.87 -13.57 41.90
C CYS A 24 -15.04 -12.60 42.13
N PRO A 25 -14.86 -11.27 41.92
CA PRO A 25 -15.96 -10.30 41.99
C PRO A 25 -17.03 -10.49 40.92
N GLY A 26 -16.66 -11.05 39.75
CA GLY A 26 -17.58 -11.23 38.62
C GLY A 26 -18.52 -12.43 38.75
N CYS A 27 -17.99 -13.60 39.13
CA CYS A 27 -18.77 -14.85 39.22
C CYS A 27 -18.92 -15.39 40.65
N ALA A 28 -18.37 -14.69 41.65
CA ALA A 28 -18.41 -15.05 43.07
C ALA A 28 -17.77 -16.41 43.43
N GLN A 29 -17.10 -17.08 42.49
CA GLN A 29 -16.38 -18.35 42.68
C GLN A 29 -15.03 -18.15 43.37
N TRP A 30 -14.56 -19.19 44.04
CA TRP A 30 -13.29 -19.19 44.76
C TRP A 30 -12.18 -19.84 43.93
N ASN A 31 -10.95 -19.36 44.07
CA ASN A 31 -9.74 -19.94 43.45
C ASN A 31 -9.78 -20.06 41.92
N THR A 32 -10.53 -19.20 41.23
CA THR A 32 -10.65 -19.22 39.77
C THR A 32 -9.66 -18.30 39.04
N PHE A 33 -8.85 -17.52 39.77
CA PHE A 33 -7.86 -16.65 39.14
C PHE A 33 -6.66 -17.43 38.63
N VAL A 34 -6.15 -17.04 37.47
CA VAL A 34 -4.91 -17.54 36.88
C VAL A 34 -4.01 -16.36 36.53
N GLU A 35 -2.70 -16.58 36.63
CA GLU A 35 -1.68 -15.57 36.34
C GLU A 35 -1.28 -15.64 34.86
N GLU A 36 -1.44 -14.54 34.14
CA GLU A 36 -0.93 -14.41 32.77
C GLU A 36 0.24 -13.44 32.73
N LYS A 37 1.39 -13.95 32.30
CA LYS A 37 2.55 -13.11 31.99
C LYS A 37 2.32 -12.52 30.60
N ILE A 38 2.09 -11.21 30.54
CA ILE A 38 1.97 -10.49 29.27
C ILE A 38 3.33 -10.51 28.57
N THR A 39 3.57 -11.52 27.75
CA THR A 39 4.55 -11.45 26.67
C THR A 39 3.92 -10.63 25.56
N LYS A 40 4.55 -9.51 25.19
CA LYS A 40 4.13 -8.72 24.03
C LYS A 40 4.39 -9.56 22.77
N GLU A 41 3.47 -10.46 22.43
CA GLU A 41 3.37 -11.01 21.09
C GLU A 41 2.56 -10.03 20.25
N VAL A 42 3.23 -9.44 19.26
CA VAL A 42 2.61 -8.54 18.29
C VAL A 42 1.86 -9.42 17.29
N SER A 43 0.68 -9.92 17.67
CA SER A 43 -0.24 -10.59 16.76
C SER A 43 -1.11 -9.53 16.08
N GLY A 44 -0.92 -9.39 14.77
CA GLY A 44 -1.75 -8.54 13.92
C GLY A 44 -3.23 -8.92 14.00
N ALA A 45 -4.04 -7.97 14.46
CA ALA A 45 -5.49 -8.01 14.30
C ALA A 45 -5.90 -6.74 13.55
N LEU A 46 -6.44 -6.95 12.35
CA LEU A 46 -7.11 -5.97 11.51
C LEU A 46 -8.25 -5.30 12.29
N ASN A 47 -8.00 -4.10 12.82
CA ASN A 47 -9.08 -3.20 13.23
C ASN A 47 -9.54 -2.39 12.01
N THR A 48 -10.59 -2.89 11.40
CA THR A 48 -11.45 -2.15 10.48
C THR A 48 -12.08 -0.96 11.22
N GLY A 49 -11.87 0.26 10.71
CA GLY A 49 -12.73 1.40 11.01
C GLY A 49 -12.21 2.39 12.05
N ILE A 50 -11.09 3.04 11.77
CA ILE A 50 -10.85 4.40 12.26
C ILE A 50 -10.61 5.25 11.02
N ARG A 51 -11.54 6.17 10.71
CA ARG A 51 -11.23 7.33 9.88
C ARG A 51 -10.23 8.15 10.69
N ASN A 52 -8.95 7.79 10.59
CA ASN A 52 -7.86 8.53 11.20
C ASN A 52 -7.88 9.90 10.54
N THR A 53 -8.43 10.88 11.25
CA THR A 53 -8.12 12.27 10.96
C THR A 53 -6.61 12.39 11.19
N PRO A 54 -5.82 12.81 10.20
CA PRO A 54 -4.38 12.89 10.37
C PRO A 54 -4.08 13.82 11.55
N VAL A 55 -3.35 13.32 12.55
CA VAL A 55 -2.90 14.10 13.71
C VAL A 55 -1.46 14.51 13.45
N ALA A 56 -1.14 15.78 13.69
CA ALA A 56 0.23 16.26 13.61
C ALA A 56 1.07 15.57 14.70
N VAL A 57 2.16 14.91 14.30
CA VAL A 57 3.11 14.26 15.20
C VAL A 57 4.48 14.95 15.08
N PRO A 58 5.22 15.10 16.19
CA PRO A 58 6.61 15.54 16.15
C PRO A 58 7.48 14.61 15.29
N ILE A 59 8.44 15.16 14.52
CA ILE A 59 9.28 14.37 13.60
C ILE A 59 10.07 13.25 14.29
N ASN A 60 10.43 13.45 15.56
CA ASN A 60 11.16 12.47 16.39
C ASN A 60 10.27 11.32 16.89
N GLU A 61 8.96 11.40 16.71
CA GLU A 61 7.99 10.36 17.07
C GLU A 61 7.52 9.55 15.85
N VAL A 62 8.01 9.89 14.64
CA VAL A 62 7.69 9.17 13.41
C VAL A 62 8.58 7.92 13.28
N SER A 63 7.98 6.74 13.15
CA SER A 63 8.70 5.52 12.81
C SER A 63 9.17 5.58 11.36
N ILE A 64 10.39 5.14 11.12
CA ILE A 64 10.87 4.85 9.76
C ILE A 64 10.49 3.40 9.49
N ASP A 65 9.32 3.21 8.86
CA ASP A 65 8.94 1.92 8.31
C ASP A 65 9.38 1.87 6.84
N ASP A 66 9.94 0.73 6.41
CA ASP A 66 10.27 0.53 5.00
C ASP A 66 8.98 0.51 4.18
N GLU A 67 8.78 1.56 3.37
CA GLU A 67 7.68 1.59 2.41
C GLU A 67 7.90 0.49 1.36
N ASN A 68 6.83 -0.26 1.03
CA ASN A 68 6.86 -1.22 -0.06
C ASN A 68 7.06 -0.49 -1.39
N ARG A 69 8.31 -0.45 -1.85
CA ARG A 69 8.72 0.05 -3.16
C ARG A 69 8.60 -1.05 -4.20
N LEU A 70 8.08 -0.68 -5.36
CA LEU A 70 7.93 -1.56 -6.50
C LEU A 70 8.91 -1.13 -7.59
N SER A 71 9.80 -2.04 -7.98
CA SER A 71 10.79 -1.77 -9.04
C SER A 71 10.10 -1.53 -10.38
N THR A 72 10.62 -0.56 -11.13
CA THR A 72 10.22 -0.26 -12.51
C THR A 72 10.89 -1.18 -13.54
N SER A 73 11.83 -2.02 -13.11
CA SER A 73 12.75 -2.78 -13.96
C SER A 73 13.59 -1.90 -14.91
N ILE A 74 13.80 -0.64 -14.53
CA ILE A 74 14.72 0.30 -15.19
C ILE A 74 15.63 0.83 -14.08
N ASP A 75 16.85 0.29 -13.99
CA ASP A 75 17.76 0.51 -12.85
C ASP A 75 18.06 2.00 -12.61
N GLU A 76 18.31 2.76 -13.67
CA GLU A 76 18.57 4.20 -13.56
C GLU A 76 17.33 4.97 -13.09
N LEU A 77 16.13 4.56 -13.51
CA LEU A 77 14.89 5.20 -13.07
C LEU A 77 14.63 4.89 -11.60
N ASP A 78 14.76 3.62 -11.20
CA ASP A 78 14.63 3.18 -9.81
C ASP A 78 15.61 3.96 -8.93
N ARG A 79 16.87 4.11 -9.35
CA ARG A 79 17.86 4.92 -8.64
C ARG A 79 17.42 6.39 -8.48
N VAL A 80 16.85 7.00 -9.52
CA VAL A 80 16.38 8.41 -9.48
C VAL A 80 15.17 8.58 -8.56
N ILE A 81 14.24 7.62 -8.51
CA ILE A 81 13.03 7.70 -7.67
C ILE A 81 13.20 7.09 -6.27
N GLY A 82 14.42 6.73 -5.88
CA GLY A 82 14.76 6.26 -4.53
C GLY A 82 14.52 4.77 -4.29
N GLY A 83 14.69 3.93 -5.31
CA GLY A 83 14.63 2.47 -5.24
C GLY A 83 13.35 1.84 -5.81
N GLY A 84 12.48 2.64 -6.46
CA GLY A 84 11.24 2.17 -7.05
C GLY A 84 10.03 3.03 -6.67
N VAL A 85 8.88 2.70 -7.26
CA VAL A 85 7.62 3.39 -7.07
C VAL A 85 7.00 3.02 -5.72
N VAL A 86 6.68 4.03 -4.91
CA VAL A 86 5.98 3.85 -3.63
C VAL A 86 4.47 3.73 -3.87
N LYS A 87 3.81 2.79 -3.19
CA LYS A 87 2.35 2.65 -3.28
C LYS A 87 1.63 3.91 -2.79
N GLY A 88 0.68 4.40 -3.56
CA GLY A 88 -0.07 5.63 -3.23
C GLY A 88 0.71 6.93 -3.47
N SER A 89 1.87 6.85 -4.11
CA SER A 89 2.62 8.03 -4.55
C SER A 89 2.14 8.54 -5.92
N MET A 90 2.53 9.77 -6.23
CA MET A 90 2.35 10.39 -7.54
C MET A 90 3.72 10.84 -8.05
N ILE A 91 4.08 10.42 -9.27
CA ILE A 91 5.35 10.75 -9.91
C ILE A 91 5.06 11.59 -11.15
N LEU A 92 5.69 12.76 -11.24
CA LEU A 92 5.60 13.64 -12.41
C LEU A 92 6.86 13.51 -13.26
N ILE A 93 6.69 13.14 -14.54
CA ILE A 93 7.78 13.13 -15.53
C ILE A 93 7.64 14.36 -16.41
N ALA A 94 8.58 15.30 -16.27
CA ALA A 94 8.61 16.56 -17.00
C ALA A 94 9.86 16.68 -17.89
N GLY A 95 9.76 17.47 -18.95
CA GLY A 95 10.85 17.69 -19.91
C GLY A 95 10.32 18.22 -21.24
N ASP A 96 11.23 18.66 -22.10
CA ASP A 96 10.88 19.31 -23.37
C ASP A 96 10.06 18.40 -24.30
N PRO A 97 9.26 18.96 -25.22
CA PRO A 97 8.63 18.21 -26.29
C PRO A 97 9.69 17.40 -27.07
N GLY A 98 9.41 16.12 -27.34
CA GLY A 98 10.33 15.26 -28.09
C GLY A 98 11.48 14.64 -27.29
N VAL A 99 11.69 15.00 -26.00
CA VAL A 99 12.76 14.39 -25.16
C VAL A 99 12.53 12.90 -24.86
N GLY A 100 11.33 12.38 -25.13
CA GLY A 100 11.01 10.95 -24.99
C GLY A 100 10.20 10.58 -23.75
N LYS A 101 9.49 11.52 -23.10
CA LYS A 101 8.64 11.26 -21.91
C LYS A 101 7.67 10.10 -22.11
N SER A 102 6.81 10.18 -23.13
CA SER A 102 5.83 9.14 -23.44
C SER A 102 6.50 7.81 -23.84
N THR A 103 7.70 7.87 -24.44
CA THR A 103 8.48 6.66 -24.75
C THR A 103 8.95 5.98 -23.47
N LEU A 104 9.49 6.75 -22.51
CA LEU A 104 9.89 6.25 -21.20
C LEU A 104 8.68 5.68 -20.43
N MET A 105 7.57 6.40 -20.41
CA MET A 105 6.32 5.96 -19.76
C MET A 105 5.77 4.68 -20.37
N LEU A 106 5.83 4.53 -21.69
CA LEU A 106 5.38 3.31 -22.37
C LEU A 106 6.30 2.11 -22.08
N MET A 107 7.62 2.31 -22.05
CA MET A 107 8.58 1.26 -21.66
C MET A 107 8.39 0.84 -20.21
N LEU A 108 8.27 1.82 -19.31
CA LEU A 108 7.96 1.63 -17.90
C LEU A 108 6.68 0.81 -17.71
N SER A 109 5.62 1.21 -18.40
CA SER A 109 4.32 0.52 -18.35
C SER A 109 4.41 -0.91 -18.82
N GLY A 110 5.16 -1.17 -19.90
CA GLY A 110 5.41 -2.52 -20.39
C GLY A 110 6.16 -3.41 -19.40
N ASN A 111 7.14 -2.86 -18.69
CA ASN A 111 7.90 -3.60 -17.68
C ASN A 111 7.05 -3.93 -16.45
N ILE A 112 6.33 -2.94 -15.93
CA ILE A 112 5.43 -3.11 -14.78
C ILE A 112 4.31 -4.12 -15.13
N ALA A 113 3.79 -4.04 -16.35
CA ALA A 113 2.73 -4.93 -16.85
C ALA A 113 3.12 -6.42 -16.95
N LYS A 114 4.38 -6.78 -16.68
CA LYS A 114 4.80 -8.18 -16.55
C LYS A 114 4.33 -8.82 -15.24
N SER A 115 4.07 -8.03 -14.21
CA SER A 115 3.72 -8.50 -12.86
C SER A 115 2.53 -7.79 -12.23
N HIS A 116 2.13 -6.65 -12.76
CA HIS A 116 1.07 -5.82 -12.20
C HIS A 116 0.13 -5.30 -13.29
N ARG A 117 -1.12 -5.03 -12.93
CA ARG A 117 -2.07 -4.41 -13.84
C ARG A 117 -1.80 -2.92 -14.01
N VAL A 118 -1.66 -2.49 -15.26
CA VAL A 118 -1.39 -1.09 -15.64
C VAL A 118 -2.51 -0.56 -16.53
N LEU A 119 -3.05 0.60 -16.19
CA LEU A 119 -3.91 1.39 -17.08
C LEU A 119 -3.10 2.58 -17.61
N TYR A 120 -2.84 2.60 -18.91
CA TYR A 120 -2.24 3.71 -19.63
C TYR A 120 -3.33 4.52 -20.32
N VAL A 121 -3.50 5.75 -19.86
CA VAL A 121 -4.43 6.74 -20.39
C VAL A 121 -3.64 7.72 -21.24
N SER A 122 -4.09 7.95 -22.47
CA SER A 122 -3.51 8.95 -23.37
C SER A 122 -4.54 10.01 -23.77
N GLY A 123 -4.20 11.27 -23.58
CA GLY A 123 -4.98 12.41 -24.08
C GLY A 123 -4.57 12.87 -25.49
N GLU A 124 -3.33 12.59 -25.91
CA GLU A 124 -2.76 13.12 -27.16
C GLU A 124 -2.79 12.12 -28.32
N GLU A 125 -2.45 10.85 -28.06
CA GLU A 125 -2.33 9.81 -29.09
C GLU A 125 -3.49 8.81 -29.04
N SER A 126 -3.86 8.29 -30.20
CA SER A 126 -4.82 7.18 -30.30
C SER A 126 -4.20 5.85 -29.85
N VAL A 127 -5.04 4.91 -29.39
CA VAL A 127 -4.62 3.55 -28.99
C VAL A 127 -3.83 2.84 -30.10
N ARG A 128 -4.18 3.06 -31.37
CA ARG A 128 -3.46 2.49 -32.52
C ARG A 128 -2.03 3.04 -32.65
N GLN A 129 -1.84 4.34 -32.45
CA GLN A 129 -0.51 4.97 -32.49
C GLN A 129 0.37 4.44 -31.35
N ILE A 130 -0.18 4.37 -30.14
CA ILE A 130 0.52 3.82 -28.98
C ILE A 130 0.90 2.35 -29.22
N LYS A 131 -0.02 1.51 -29.74
CA LYS A 131 0.29 0.10 -30.04
C LYS A 131 1.41 -0.05 -31.08
N MET A 132 1.48 0.81 -32.08
CA MET A 132 2.59 0.82 -33.05
C MET A 132 3.93 1.16 -32.40
N ARG A 133 3.94 2.14 -31.48
CA ARG A 133 5.14 2.50 -30.70
C ARG A 133 5.56 1.36 -29.76
N ALA A 134 4.60 0.79 -29.02
CA ALA A 134 4.81 -0.34 -28.13
C ALA A 134 5.49 -1.51 -28.87
N LYS A 135 5.02 -1.83 -30.09
CA LYS A 135 5.64 -2.87 -30.93
C LYS A 135 7.12 -2.59 -31.25
N ARG A 136 7.48 -1.33 -31.54
CA ARG A 136 8.88 -0.94 -31.82
C ARG A 136 9.75 -1.01 -30.58
N LEU A 137 9.17 -0.77 -29.41
CA LEU A 137 9.84 -0.82 -28.11
C LEU A 137 9.85 -2.23 -27.48
N ASN A 138 9.32 -3.25 -28.19
CA ASN A 138 9.13 -4.61 -27.67
C ASN A 138 8.32 -4.66 -26.36
N VAL A 139 7.34 -3.76 -26.23
CA VAL A 139 6.37 -3.77 -25.14
C VAL A 139 5.24 -4.73 -25.53
N ASP A 140 5.29 -5.92 -24.94
CA ASP A 140 4.25 -6.95 -25.05
C ASP A 140 3.90 -7.46 -23.65
N ALA A 141 2.73 -7.07 -23.15
CA ALA A 141 2.28 -7.42 -21.82
C ALA A 141 0.75 -7.53 -21.80
N SER A 142 0.23 -8.63 -21.25
CA SER A 142 -1.21 -8.91 -21.18
C SER A 142 -1.94 -8.01 -20.17
N GLU A 143 -1.23 -7.54 -19.15
CA GLU A 143 -1.79 -6.68 -18.10
C GLU A 143 -1.61 -5.17 -18.37
N LEU A 144 -1.26 -4.79 -19.61
CA LEU A 144 -1.20 -3.40 -20.07
C LEU A 144 -2.47 -3.00 -20.81
N TYR A 145 -3.35 -2.27 -20.14
CA TYR A 145 -4.58 -1.73 -20.68
C TYR A 145 -4.33 -0.33 -21.24
N LEU A 146 -4.78 -0.07 -22.47
CA LEU A 146 -4.62 1.22 -23.13
C LEU A 146 -5.98 1.86 -23.35
N VAL A 147 -6.11 3.14 -23.02
CA VAL A 147 -7.28 3.95 -23.38
C VAL A 147 -6.85 5.32 -23.89
N SER A 148 -7.57 5.84 -24.88
CA SER A 148 -7.43 7.23 -25.33
C SER A 148 -8.67 7.99 -24.87
N GLU A 149 -8.51 8.79 -23.82
CA GLU A 149 -9.60 9.46 -23.13
C GLU A 149 -9.09 10.71 -22.42
N THR A 150 -9.88 11.78 -22.43
CA THR A 150 -9.54 13.07 -21.79
C THR A 150 -10.51 13.45 -20.68
N ASN A 151 -11.67 12.77 -20.59
CA ASN A 151 -12.65 13.03 -19.54
C ASN A 151 -12.30 12.31 -18.24
N ILE A 152 -12.05 13.06 -17.17
CA ILE A 152 -11.69 12.51 -15.85
C ILE A 152 -12.75 11.57 -15.27
N ASN A 153 -14.04 11.81 -15.53
CA ASN A 153 -15.10 10.94 -15.03
C ASN A 153 -15.07 9.58 -15.75
N SER A 154 -14.80 9.57 -17.06
CA SER A 154 -14.61 8.34 -17.83
C SER A 154 -13.37 7.57 -17.34
N ILE A 155 -12.25 8.27 -17.15
CA ILE A 155 -11.01 7.68 -16.61
C ILE A 155 -11.25 7.08 -15.23
N THR A 156 -11.96 7.78 -14.34
CA THR A 156 -12.25 7.31 -12.99
C THR A 156 -13.08 6.02 -13.00
N ARG A 157 -14.11 5.94 -13.85
CA ARG A 157 -14.90 4.71 -14.03
C ARG A 157 -14.05 3.54 -14.51
N LEU A 158 -13.14 3.78 -15.46
CA LEU A 158 -12.21 2.75 -15.94
C LEU A 158 -11.26 2.29 -14.83
N VAL A 159 -10.79 3.20 -13.97
CA VAL A 159 -9.96 2.84 -12.81
C VAL A 159 -10.75 1.96 -11.82
N GLU A 160 -12.03 2.27 -11.58
CA GLU A 160 -12.90 1.44 -10.72
C GLU A 160 -13.17 0.05 -11.31
N GLU A 161 -13.37 -0.04 -12.63
CA GLU A 161 -13.65 -1.29 -13.34
C GLU A 161 -12.40 -2.18 -13.47
N ILE A 162 -11.29 -1.60 -13.91
CA ILE A 162 -10.04 -2.31 -14.20
C ILE A 162 -9.27 -2.61 -12.91
N GLN A 163 -9.44 -1.79 -11.86
CA GLN A 163 -8.67 -1.86 -10.61
C GLN A 163 -7.15 -2.01 -10.85
N PRO A 164 -6.51 -1.09 -11.61
CA PRO A 164 -5.09 -1.20 -11.90
C PRO A 164 -4.25 -0.94 -10.66
N SER A 165 -3.10 -1.61 -10.56
CA SER A 165 -2.09 -1.29 -9.54
C SER A 165 -1.32 0.00 -9.88
N TYR A 166 -1.27 0.34 -11.18
CA TYR A 166 -0.61 1.53 -11.70
C TYR A 166 -1.50 2.26 -12.71
N LEU A 167 -1.61 3.57 -12.53
CA LEU A 167 -2.23 4.47 -13.48
C LEU A 167 -1.14 5.34 -14.11
N VAL A 168 -1.08 5.35 -15.43
CA VAL A 168 -0.20 6.21 -16.22
C VAL A 168 -1.08 7.13 -17.05
N VAL A 169 -0.82 8.44 -16.99
CA VAL A 169 -1.57 9.47 -17.72
C VAL A 169 -0.59 10.27 -18.56
N ASP A 170 -0.72 10.16 -19.88
CA ASP A 170 0.11 10.80 -20.90
C ASP A 170 -0.72 11.82 -21.70
#